data_AF-A0A931WSP0-F1
#
_entry.id   AF-A0A931WSP0-F1
#
_cell.length_a   1.000
_cell.length_b   1.000
_cell.length_c   1.000
_cell.angle_alpha   90.00
_cell.angle_beta   90.00
_cell.angle_gamma   90.00
#
_symmetry.space_group_name_H-M   'P 1'
#
loop_
_entity.id
_entity.type
_entity.pdbx_description
1 polymer ?
#
loop_
_entity_poly.entity_id
_entity_poly.type
_entity_poly.pdbx_seq_one_letter_code
_entity_poly.pdbx_strand_id
1 'polypeptide(L)'
;MDSFPQRRDMSQREPGFSRKQSGVIPSIELRRYSPGHAAEDSFRAWRCTSLADRQHCVAEFLRLLKESREELARIVTLENGKTIRESRAEVDSALIEGTYH
;
A
#
# COMPACT_ATOMS: atom_id res chain seq x y z
N MET A 1 -13.33 -21.58 -28.95
CA MET A 1 -14.26 -20.47 -28.63
C MET A 1 -14.25 -20.33 -27.12
N ASP A 2 -13.26 -19.61 -26.59
CA ASP A 2 -13.15 -19.42 -25.14
C ASP A 2 -13.59 -18.00 -24.80
N SER A 3 -14.63 -17.93 -23.96
CA SER A 3 -15.32 -16.73 -23.55
C SER A 3 -14.41 -15.84 -22.70
N PHE A 4 -14.21 -14.61 -23.15
CA PHE A 4 -13.65 -13.51 -22.38
C PHE A 4 -14.45 -13.29 -21.08
N PRO A 5 -13.79 -12.98 -19.94
CA PRO A 5 -14.52 -12.67 -18.71
C PRO A 5 -15.35 -11.40 -18.89
N GLN A 6 -16.62 -11.52 -18.51
CA GLN A 6 -17.65 -10.48 -18.52
C GLN A 6 -17.15 -9.16 -17.92
N ARG A 7 -17.41 -8.07 -18.63
CA ARG A 7 -17.13 -6.70 -18.17
C ARG A 7 -17.83 -6.49 -16.83
N ARG A 8 -17.07 -6.13 -15.79
CA ARG A 8 -17.65 -5.75 -14.48
C ARG A 8 -18.62 -4.60 -14.70
N ASP A 9 -19.79 -4.71 -14.06
CA ASP A 9 -20.80 -3.66 -14.04
C ASP A 9 -20.19 -2.36 -13.49
N MET A 10 -20.24 -1.30 -14.30
CA MET A 10 -19.63 0.01 -14.08
C MET A 10 -20.57 0.98 -13.36
N SER A 11 -21.70 0.49 -12.85
CA SER A 11 -22.77 1.28 -12.22
C SER A 11 -22.40 1.93 -10.87
N GLN A 12 -21.28 1.54 -10.26
CA GLN A 12 -20.85 2.02 -8.93
C GLN A 12 -19.95 3.27 -8.98
N ARG A 13 -19.91 3.98 -10.11
CA ARG A 13 -19.13 5.23 -10.23
C ARG A 13 -19.91 6.37 -9.59
N GLU A 14 -19.37 6.92 -8.50
CA GLU A 14 -19.82 8.21 -7.95
C GLU A 14 -19.74 9.30 -9.06
N PRO A 15 -20.80 10.10 -9.27
CA PRO A 15 -20.80 11.16 -10.26
C PRO A 15 -19.79 12.25 -9.86
N GLY A 16 -18.71 12.41 -10.63
CA GLY A 16 -17.66 13.40 -10.38
C GLY A 16 -16.22 12.97 -10.65
N PHE A 17 -16.01 11.77 -11.21
CA PHE A 17 -14.67 11.21 -11.46
C PHE A 17 -13.87 11.98 -12.54
N SER A 18 -13.23 13.07 -12.14
CA SER A 18 -12.16 13.71 -12.91
C SER A 18 -10.84 13.02 -12.59
N ARG A 19 -10.17 12.48 -13.61
CA ARG A 19 -8.86 11.82 -13.51
C ARG A 19 -7.77 12.83 -13.13
N LYS A 20 -7.74 13.28 -11.88
CA LYS A 20 -6.59 14.00 -11.34
C LYS A 20 -5.54 12.97 -10.99
N GLN A 21 -4.42 12.97 -11.71
CA GLN A 21 -3.23 12.21 -11.31
C GLN A 21 -2.81 12.69 -9.93
N SER A 22 -3.02 11.85 -8.93
CA SER A 22 -2.58 12.07 -7.55
C SER A 22 -1.07 11.80 -7.50
N GLY A 23 -0.28 12.86 -7.41
CA GLY A 23 1.18 12.78 -7.19
C GLY A 23 2.04 12.60 -8.45
N VAL A 24 3.23 13.22 -8.42
CA VAL A 24 4.32 12.90 -9.35
C VAL A 24 5.03 11.69 -8.76
N ILE A 25 4.95 10.53 -9.42
CA ILE A 25 5.84 9.40 -9.10
C ILE A 25 7.21 9.75 -9.69
N PRO A 26 8.24 10.06 -8.87
CA PRO A 26 9.56 10.30 -9.41
C PRO A 26 10.03 9.00 -10.07
N SER A 27 10.25 9.06 -11.38
CA SER A 27 10.88 7.95 -12.09
C SER A 27 12.26 7.76 -11.49
N ILE A 28 12.53 6.59 -10.91
CA ILE A 28 13.86 6.25 -10.47
C ILE A 28 14.75 6.20 -11.71
N GLU A 29 15.60 7.20 -11.91
CA GLU A 29 16.66 7.10 -12.91
C GLU A 29 17.58 5.96 -12.47
N LEU A 30 17.58 4.86 -13.22
CA LEU A 30 18.41 3.66 -13.01
C LEU A 30 19.90 3.99 -12.78
N ARG A 31 20.35 5.19 -13.21
CA ARG A 31 21.73 5.69 -13.08
C ARG A 31 22.16 6.04 -11.66
N ARG A 32 21.24 6.17 -10.69
CA ARG A 32 21.54 6.59 -9.31
C ARG A 32 21.41 5.47 -8.26
N TYR A 33 21.05 4.26 -8.67
CA TYR A 33 20.85 3.13 -7.78
C TYR A 33 22.10 2.24 -7.77
N SER A 34 22.94 2.32 -6.73
CA SER A 34 23.94 1.28 -6.43
C SER A 34 23.25 0.27 -5.49
N PRO A 35 22.72 -0.87 -5.99
CA PRO A 35 21.73 -1.65 -5.26
C PRO A 35 22.34 -2.54 -4.15
N GLY A 36 23.66 -2.73 -4.14
CA GLY A 36 24.31 -3.79 -3.36
C GLY A 36 24.58 -3.42 -1.91
N HIS A 37 25.22 -2.28 -1.66
CA HIS A 37 25.77 -1.99 -0.32
C HIS A 37 24.68 -1.58 0.68
N ALA A 38 23.77 -0.68 0.31
CA ALA A 38 22.77 -0.18 1.25
C ALA A 38 21.79 -1.26 1.73
N ALA A 39 21.35 -2.15 0.82
CA ALA A 39 20.45 -3.25 1.18
C ALA A 39 21.15 -4.30 2.04
N GLU A 40 22.39 -4.68 1.69
CA GLU A 40 23.21 -5.63 2.44
C GLU A 40 23.52 -5.12 3.87
N ASP A 41 23.94 -3.86 4.00
CA ASP A 41 24.26 -3.26 5.28
C ASP A 41 23.02 -3.15 6.18
N SER A 42 21.89 -2.73 5.60
CA SER A 42 20.61 -2.66 6.32
C SER A 42 20.12 -4.04 6.74
N PHE A 43 20.31 -5.06 5.90
CA PHE A 43 19.96 -6.44 6.24
C PHE A 43 20.80 -6.97 7.41
N ARG A 44 22.11 -6.71 7.41
CA ARG A 44 23.00 -7.09 8.52
C ARG A 44 22.58 -6.45 9.83
N ALA A 45 22.28 -5.15 9.80
CA ALA A 45 21.77 -4.44 10.97
C ALA A 45 20.43 -5.03 11.45
N TRP A 46 19.47 -5.23 10.53
CA TRP A 46 18.15 -5.77 10.86
C TRP A 46 18.19 -7.19 11.42
N ARG A 47 19.12 -8.03 10.94
CA ARG A 47 19.34 -9.38 11.45
C ARG A 47 19.76 -9.40 12.92
N CYS A 48 20.47 -8.37 13.38
CA CYS A 48 20.91 -8.23 14.76
C CYS A 48 19.85 -7.61 15.68
N THR A 49 18.75 -7.09 15.13
CA THR A 49 17.64 -6.54 15.91
C THR A 49 16.95 -7.64 16.72
N SER A 50 16.68 -7.37 18.00
CA SER A 50 16.02 -8.35 18.87
C SER A 50 14.61 -8.67 18.38
N LEU A 51 14.05 -9.82 18.77
CA LEU A 51 12.66 -10.15 18.43
C LEU A 51 11.69 -9.10 18.99
N ALA A 52 11.91 -8.65 20.22
CA ALA A 52 11.06 -7.66 20.88
C ALA A 52 11.06 -6.31 20.14
N ASP A 53 12.23 -5.84 19.71
CA ASP A 53 12.33 -4.57 18.96
C ASP A 53 11.65 -4.69 17.59
N ARG A 54 11.78 -5.85 16.92
CA ARG A 54 11.06 -6.10 15.66
C ARG A 54 9.54 -6.07 15.87
N GLN A 55 9.05 -6.73 16.92
CA GLN A 55 7.63 -6.69 17.27
C GLN A 55 7.16 -5.26 17.58
N HIS A 56 7.97 -4.47 18.29
CA HIS A 56 7.65 -3.07 18.58
C HIS A 56 7.55 -2.22 17.31
N CYS A 57 8.53 -2.32 16.40
CA CYS A 57 8.50 -1.62 15.11
C CYS A 57 7.23 -1.94 14.32
N VAL A 58 6.84 -3.22 14.29
CA VAL A 58 5.67 -3.64 13.53
C VAL A 58 4.36 -3.22 14.22
N ALA A 59 4.28 -3.31 15.55
CA ALA A 59 3.13 -2.81 16.31
C ALA A 59 2.91 -1.30 16.08
N GLU A 60 4.00 -0.53 16.06
CA GLU A 60 3.95 0.91 15.77
C GLU A 60 3.50 1.19 14.33
N PHE A 61 3.99 0.41 13.36
CA PHE A 61 3.49 0.50 11.98
C PHE A 61 1.99 0.22 11.88
N LEU A 62 1.48 -0.83 12.53
CA LEU A 62 0.05 -1.14 12.52
C LEU A 62 -0.79 -0.06 13.22
N ARG A 63 -0.27 0.54 14.29
CA ARG A 63 -0.91 1.69 14.96
C ARG A 63 -1.06 2.86 13.98
N LEU A 64 0.02 3.23 13.29
CA LEU A 64 0.01 4.31 12.29
C LEU A 64 -0.90 4.00 11.10
N LEU A 65 -0.90 2.75 10.63
CA LEU A 65 -1.76 2.29 9.54
C LEU A 65 -3.25 2.43 9.92
N LYS A 66 -3.60 2.07 11.16
CA LYS A 66 -4.96 2.20 11.70
C LYS A 66 -5.39 3.66 11.85
N GLU A 67 -4.51 4.50 12.39
CA GLU A 67 -4.77 5.93 12.55
C GLU A 67 -4.94 6.65 11.21
N SER A 68 -4.17 6.23 10.20
CA SER A 68 -4.18 6.82 8.85
C SER A 68 -5.23 6.20 7.93
N ARG A 69 -6.10 5.30 8.43
CA ARG A 69 -7.01 4.47 7.62
C ARG A 69 -7.81 5.26 6.59
N GLU A 70 -8.45 6.34 7.03
CA GLU A 70 -9.31 7.14 6.15
C GLU A 70 -8.52 7.93 5.10
N GLU A 71 -7.30 8.35 5.42
CA GLU A 71 -6.42 9.03 4.47
C GLU A 71 -5.92 8.07 3.40
N LEU A 72 -5.44 6.89 3.82
CA LEU A 72 -5.00 5.84 2.90
C LEU A 72 -6.14 5.36 2.00
N ALA A 73 -7.35 5.18 2.53
CA ALA A 73 -8.50 4.81 1.72
C ALA A 73 -8.85 5.88 0.67
N ARG A 74 -8.68 7.17 0.98
CA ARG A 74 -8.86 8.26 0.00
C ARG A 74 -7.77 8.23 -1.07
N ILE A 75 -6.51 8.02 -0.70
CA ILE A 75 -5.39 7.90 -1.65
C ILE A 75 -5.65 6.73 -2.61
N VAL A 76 -5.96 5.53 -2.09
CA VAL A 76 -6.26 4.34 -2.89
C VAL A 76 -7.47 4.56 -3.81
N THR A 77 -8.51 5.25 -3.33
CA THR A 77 -9.67 5.63 -4.14
C THR A 77 -9.25 6.52 -5.32
N LEU A 78 -8.44 7.53 -5.07
CA LEU A 78 -7.98 8.49 -6.08
C LEU A 78 -7.03 7.87 -7.10
N GLU A 79 -6.11 7.02 -6.65
CA GLU A 79 -5.08 6.41 -7.50
C GLU A 79 -5.62 5.24 -8.33
N ASN A 80 -6.41 4.36 -7.70
CA ASN A 80 -6.84 3.10 -8.31
C ASN A 80 -8.27 3.14 -8.86
N GLY A 81 -9.04 4.21 -8.57
CA GLY A 81 -10.43 4.35 -9.00
C GLY A 81 -11.39 3.35 -8.34
N LYS A 82 -11.00 2.76 -7.20
CA LYS A 82 -11.86 1.92 -6.36
C LYS A 82 -12.90 2.79 -5.64
N THR A 83 -14.01 2.21 -5.20
CA THR A 83 -14.90 2.92 -4.28
C THR A 83 -14.21 3.15 -2.93
N ILE A 84 -14.66 4.15 -2.17
CA ILE A 84 -14.12 4.39 -0.81
C ILE A 84 -14.34 3.19 0.12
N ARG A 85 -15.42 2.43 -0.08
CA ARG A 85 -15.72 1.22 0.68
C ARG A 85 -14.72 0.11 0.38
N GLU A 86 -14.42 -0.15 -0.89
CA GLU A 86 -13.40 -1.13 -1.28
C GLU A 86 -12.01 -0.73 -0.79
N SER A 87 -11.67 0.56 -0.91
CA SER A 87 -10.37 1.08 -0.45
C SER A 87 -10.21 0.97 1.06
N ARG A 88 -11.27 1.20 1.84
CA ARG A 88 -11.28 0.95 3.29
C ARG A 88 -11.08 -0.53 3.62
N ALA A 89 -11.79 -1.41 2.91
CA ALA A 89 -11.67 -2.85 3.13
C ALA A 89 -10.24 -3.36 2.86
N GLU A 90 -9.55 -2.80 1.86
CA GLU A 90 -8.14 -3.12 1.58
C GLU A 90 -7.19 -2.68 2.71
N VAL A 91 -7.39 -1.49 3.27
CA VAL A 91 -6.61 -1.05 4.45
C VAL A 91 -6.90 -1.93 5.67
N ASP A 92 -8.16 -2.32 5.86
CA ASP A 92 -8.55 -3.23 6.95
C ASP A 92 -7.93 -4.62 6.77
N SER A 93 -7.90 -5.15 5.54
CA SER A 93 -7.19 -6.39 5.23
C SER A 93 -5.70 -6.31 5.58
N ALA A 94 -5.03 -5.20 5.24
CA ALA A 94 -3.62 -5.00 5.58
C ALA A 94 -3.38 -4.97 7.11
N LEU A 95 -4.29 -4.38 7.89
CA LEU A 95 -4.24 -4.40 9.35
C LEU A 95 -4.40 -5.82 9.93
N ILE A 96 -5.34 -6.59 9.36
CA ILE A 96 -5.61 -7.96 9.77
C ILE A 96 -4.41 -8.86 9.46
N GLU A 97 -3.93 -8.84 8.21
CA GLU A 97 -2.74 -9.58 7.76
C GLU A 97 -1.50 -9.22 8.56
N GLY A 98 -1.37 -7.93 8.87
CA GLY A 98 -0.43 -7.43 9.85
C GLY A 98 -0.53 -8.23 11.14
N THR A 99 -1.62 -8.13 11.88
CA THR A 99 -1.75 -8.66 13.26
C THR A 99 -1.28 -10.13 13.49
N TYR A 100 -1.12 -10.97 12.45
CA TYR A 100 -0.64 -12.35 12.52
C TYR A 100 0.90 -12.56 12.41
N HIS A 101 1.74 -11.51 12.42
CA HIS A 101 3.22 -11.63 12.34
C HIS A 101 3.96 -11.85 13.67
#